data_AF-A0A8E2WKX6-F1
#
_entry.id   AF-A0A8E2WKX6-F1
#
_cell.length_a   1.000
_cell.length_b   1.000
_cell.length_c   1.000
_cell.angle_alpha   90.00
_cell.angle_beta   90.00
_cell.angle_gamma   90.00
#
_symmetry.space_group_name_H-M   'P 1'
#
loop_
_entity.id
_entity.type
_entity.pdbx_description
1 polymer ?
#
loop_
_entity_poly.entity_id
_entity_poly.type
_entity_poly.pdbx_seq_one_letter_code
_entity_poly.pdbx_strand_id
1 'polypeptide(L)'
;MRWRQLDVVDKRASTHYSKPRFELFAEQPAAYRASVIGNTPVKIAVEAAIRQGWDCFIGRDGDFVGMQSFGASGPARICSGISA
;
A
#
# COMPACT_ATOMS: atom_id res chain seq x y z
N MET A 1 23.26 -4.87 14.94
CA MET A 1 22.08 -4.08 14.53
C MET A 1 20.85 -4.71 15.18
N ARG A 2 20.35 -4.12 16.28
CA ARG A 2 19.30 -4.69 17.13
C ARG A 2 18.22 -3.64 17.34
N TRP A 3 17.14 -3.74 16.57
CA TRP A 3 15.96 -2.91 16.76
C TRP A 3 15.11 -3.50 17.90
N ARG A 4 15.31 -2.97 19.12
CA ARG A 4 14.32 -3.08 20.20
C ARG A 4 14.28 -1.72 20.89
N GLN A 5 13.16 -1.04 20.76
CA GLN A 5 12.37 -0.43 21.84
C GLN A 5 11.42 0.58 21.19
N LEU A 6 10.13 0.28 21.21
CA LEU A 6 9.05 1.24 21.00
C LEU A 6 7.88 0.75 21.84
N ASP A 7 7.40 1.65 22.68
CA ASP A 7 6.42 1.42 23.73
C ASP A 7 5.11 0.85 23.20
N VAL A 8 4.53 -0.06 24.00
CA VAL A 8 3.31 -0.79 23.72
C VAL A 8 2.11 0.11 24.00
N VAL A 9 1.59 0.75 22.96
CA VAL A 9 0.18 1.13 22.88
C VAL A 9 -0.31 0.58 21.54
N ASP A 10 -1.06 -0.53 21.58
CA ASP A 10 -1.67 -1.24 20.44
C ASP A 10 -0.70 -1.86 19.40
N LYS A 11 -0.15 -3.05 19.69
CA LYS A 11 0.60 -3.83 18.68
C LYS A 11 -0.35 -4.49 17.69
N ARG A 12 -0.60 -3.84 16.54
CA ARG A 12 -1.18 -4.51 15.36
C ARG A 12 -0.05 -5.10 14.52
N ALA A 13 -0.11 -6.41 14.26
CA ALA A 13 0.79 -7.05 13.32
C ALA A 13 0.40 -6.67 11.89
N SER A 14 1.33 -6.07 11.14
CA SER A 14 1.11 -5.63 9.75
C SER A 14 2.22 -6.16 8.85
N THR A 15 1.85 -6.86 7.79
CA THR A 15 2.77 -7.33 6.75
C THR A 15 2.93 -6.26 5.68
N HIS A 16 4.16 -5.92 5.33
CA HIS A 16 4.48 -4.94 4.29
C HIS A 16 5.15 -5.62 3.11
N TYR A 17 4.74 -5.27 1.90
CA TYR A 17 5.37 -5.72 0.66
C TYR A 17 5.46 -4.57 -0.33
N SER A 18 6.51 -4.54 -1.15
CA SER A 18 6.69 -3.55 -2.22
C SER A 18 6.30 -4.16 -3.56
N LYS A 19 5.57 -3.41 -4.40
CA LYS A 19 5.25 -3.82 -5.77
C LYS A 19 5.84 -2.85 -6.80
N PRO A 20 7.03 -3.14 -7.36
CA PRO A 20 7.70 -2.23 -8.28
C PRO A 20 7.12 -2.25 -9.71
N ARG A 21 6.41 -3.31 -10.10
CA ARG A 21 5.76 -3.43 -11.42
C ARG A 21 4.51 -4.30 -11.35
N PHE A 22 3.39 -3.80 -11.87
CA PHE A 22 2.09 -4.46 -11.79
C PHE A 22 1.99 -5.69 -12.68
N GLU A 23 2.46 -5.59 -13.92
CA GLU A 23 2.29 -6.58 -14.98
C GLU A 23 3.04 -7.86 -14.63
N LEU A 24 4.34 -7.73 -14.29
CA LEU A 24 5.18 -8.87 -13.92
C LEU A 24 4.67 -9.60 -12.68
N PHE A 25 4.06 -8.88 -11.74
CA PHE A 25 3.48 -9.50 -10.54
C PHE A 25 2.18 -10.23 -10.87
N ALA A 26 1.36 -9.71 -11.79
CA ALA A 26 0.13 -10.36 -12.24
C ALA A 26 0.39 -11.68 -12.98
N GLU A 27 1.51 -11.76 -13.71
CA GLU A 27 1.97 -12.97 -14.40
C GLU A 27 2.45 -14.08 -13.45
N GLN A 28 2.74 -13.77 -12.18
CA GLN A 28 3.22 -14.77 -11.23
C GLN A 28 2.13 -15.79 -10.87
N PRO A 29 2.52 -17.03 -10.52
CA PRO A 29 1.59 -18.06 -10.07
C PRO A 29 0.70 -17.56 -8.92
N ALA A 30 -0.57 -17.98 -8.93
CA ALA A 30 -1.55 -17.54 -7.94
C ALA A 30 -1.09 -17.83 -6.49
N ALA A 31 -0.42 -18.97 -6.28
CA ALA A 31 0.14 -19.33 -4.97
C ALA A 31 1.20 -18.33 -4.48
N TYR A 32 2.08 -17.85 -5.37
CA TYR A 32 3.09 -16.85 -5.01
C TYR A 32 2.43 -15.50 -4.67
N ARG A 33 1.49 -15.05 -5.51
CA ARG A 33 0.72 -13.82 -5.23
C ARG A 33 -0.02 -13.88 -3.89
N ALA A 34 -0.63 -15.03 -3.59
CA ALA A 34 -1.31 -15.26 -2.32
C ALA A 34 -0.35 -15.27 -1.13
N SER A 35 0.86 -15.83 -1.27
CA SER A 35 1.86 -15.80 -0.20
C SER A 35 2.40 -14.40 0.10
N VAL A 36 2.47 -13.52 -0.92
CA VAL A 36 2.98 -12.15 -0.78
C VAL A 36 1.90 -11.21 -0.23
N ILE A 37 0.68 -11.28 -0.77
CA ILE A 37 -0.45 -10.45 -0.30
C ILE A 37 -0.98 -10.94 1.05
N GLY A 38 -0.94 -12.24 1.28
CA GLY A 38 -1.53 -12.88 2.45
C GLY A 38 -3.05 -12.89 2.42
N ASN A 39 -3.65 -13.47 3.47
CA ASN A 39 -5.10 -13.54 3.68
C ASN A 39 -5.52 -12.60 4.82
N THR A 40 -5.07 -11.35 4.77
CA THR A 40 -5.41 -10.35 5.80
C THR A 40 -6.79 -9.76 5.51
N PRO A 41 -7.65 -9.59 6.54
CA PRO A 41 -8.99 -9.00 6.35
C PRO A 41 -8.94 -7.53 5.94
N VAL A 42 -7.88 -6.80 6.30
CA VAL A 42 -7.66 -5.40 5.95
C VAL A 42 -6.46 -5.30 5.01
N LYS A 43 -6.65 -4.61 3.87
CA LYS A 43 -5.60 -4.37 2.87
C LYS A 43 -5.59 -2.89 2.54
N ILE A 44 -4.42 -2.27 2.65
CA ILE A 44 -4.21 -0.85 2.36
C ILE A 44 -3.12 -0.76 1.29
N ALA A 45 -3.43 -0.08 0.18
CA ALA A 45 -2.43 0.27 -0.82
C ALA A 45 -1.95 1.71 -0.60
N VAL A 46 -0.65 1.96 -0.76
CA VAL A 46 -0.05 3.28 -0.54
C VAL A 46 0.77 3.64 -1.78
N GLU A 47 0.36 4.69 -2.50
CA GLU A 47 1.09 5.20 -3.66
C GLU A 47 0.86 6.70 -3.81
N ALA A 48 1.91 7.48 -4.12
CA ALA A 48 1.82 8.91 -4.43
C ALA A 48 1.28 9.15 -5.86
N ALA A 49 0.18 8.49 -6.20
CA ALA A 49 -0.52 8.53 -7.47
C ALA A 49 -1.99 8.13 -7.27
N ILE A 50 -2.74 7.93 -8.36
CA ILE A 50 -4.15 7.51 -8.32
C ILE A 50 -4.31 6.02 -8.01
N ARG A 51 -5.49 5.61 -7.54
CA ARG A 51 -5.84 4.22 -7.17
C ARG A 51 -5.80 3.20 -8.33
N GLN A 52 -5.74 3.67 -9.57
CA GLN A 52 -5.94 2.83 -10.77
C GLN A 52 -5.07 1.57 -10.75
N GLY A 53 -5.70 0.40 -10.86
CA GLY A 53 -5.02 -0.90 -10.89
C GLY A 53 -4.79 -1.57 -9.53
N TRP A 54 -4.97 -0.85 -8.41
CA TRP A 54 -4.82 -1.43 -7.07
C TRP A 54 -5.99 -2.32 -6.64
N ASP A 55 -7.19 -2.07 -7.16
CA ASP A 55 -8.41 -2.81 -6.80
C ASP A 55 -8.29 -4.33 -7.03
N CYS A 56 -7.50 -4.75 -8.02
CA CYS A 56 -7.20 -6.16 -8.30
C CYS A 56 -6.44 -6.86 -7.15
N PHE A 57 -5.84 -6.10 -6.23
CA PHE A 57 -4.98 -6.63 -5.16
C PHE A 57 -5.54 -6.37 -3.77
N ILE A 58 -6.04 -5.16 -3.52
CA ILE A 58 -6.64 -4.79 -2.22
C ILE A 58 -8.09 -5.26 -2.12
N GLY A 59 -8.76 -5.52 -3.25
CA GLY A 59 -10.17 -5.88 -3.29
C GLY A 59 -11.10 -4.69 -3.12
N ARG A 60 -12.41 -4.94 -3.16
CA ARG A 60 -13.44 -3.89 -3.01
C ARG A 60 -13.41 -3.23 -1.63
N ASP A 61 -13.12 -4.01 -0.59
CA ASP A 61 -13.08 -3.55 0.80
C ASP A 61 -11.73 -2.97 1.21
N GLY A 62 -10.81 -2.82 0.25
CA GLY A 62 -9.46 -2.30 0.50
C GLY A 62 -9.38 -0.77 0.47
N ASP A 63 -8.61 -0.21 1.40
CA ASP A 63 -8.33 1.23 1.48
C ASP A 63 -7.13 1.61 0.61
N PHE A 64 -7.08 2.88 0.19
CA PHE A 64 -6.03 3.41 -0.68
C PHE A 64 -5.57 4.78 -0.19
N VAL A 65 -4.29 4.87 0.17
CA VAL A 65 -3.61 6.12 0.52
C VAL A 65 -2.87 6.62 -0.72
N GLY A 66 -3.36 7.69 -1.30
CA GLY A 66 -2.77 8.28 -2.49
C GLY A 66 -3.49 9.53 -2.93
N MET A 67 -3.31 9.91 -4.20
CA MET A 67 -3.82 11.16 -4.75
C MET A 67 -5.22 10.97 -5.33
N GLN A 68 -6.16 11.84 -4.94
CA GLN A 68 -7.52 11.91 -5.50
C GLN A 68 -7.69 13.05 -6.53
N SER A 69 -6.74 13.98 -6.57
CA SER A 69 -6.72 15.12 -7.49
C SER A 69 -5.30 15.41 -7.95
N PHE A 70 -5.14 16.32 -8.91
CA PHE A 70 -3.83 16.87 -9.22
C PHE A 70 -3.22 17.55 -7.99
N GLY A 71 -1.90 17.45 -7.87
CA GLY A 71 -1.14 18.19 -6.87
C GLY A 71 -1.15 19.70 -7.17
N ALA A 72 -0.70 20.48 -6.19
CA ALA A 72 -0.49 21.91 -6.38
C ALA A 72 0.97 22.21 -6.77
N SER A 73 1.22 23.41 -7.31
CA SER A 73 2.61 23.87 -7.49
C SER A 73 3.18 24.33 -6.16
N GLY A 74 4.31 23.76 -5.76
CA GLY A 74 5.01 24.11 -4.52
C GLY A 74 5.78 22.93 -3.93
N PRO A 75 6.37 23.10 -2.75
CA PRO A 75 7.16 22.05 -2.10
C PRO A 75 6.34 20.77 -1.89
N ALA A 76 6.95 19.61 -2.18
CA ALA A 76 6.29 18.30 -2.12
C ALA A 76 5.53 18.05 -0.80
N ARG A 77 6.09 18.53 0.33
CA ARG A 77 5.47 18.42 1.66
C ARG A 77 4.06 19.01 1.74
N ILE A 78 3.79 20.09 1.02
CA ILE A 78 2.54 20.85 1.12
C ILE A 78 1.61 20.63 -0.09
N CYS A 79 2.15 20.08 -1.18
CA CYS A 79 1.44 19.99 -2.46
C CYS A 79 1.11 18.58 -2.92
N SER A 80 1.43 17.54 -2.13
CA SER A 80 1.33 16.14 -2.55
C SER A 80 -0.09 15.65 -2.84
N GLY A 81 -1.14 16.30 -2.31
CA GLY A 81 -2.53 15.91 -2.57
C GLY A 81 -2.89 14.49 -2.08
N ILE A 82 -2.06 13.89 -1.23
CA ILE A 82 -2.24 12.53 -0.71
C ILE A 82 -3.23 12.57 0.45
N SER A 83 -4.28 11.78 0.35
CA SER A 83 -5.26 11.53 1.41
C SER A 83 -5.31 10.03 1.73
N ALA A 84 -5.66 9.70 2.97
CA ALA A 84 -5.91 8.34 3.44
C ALA A 84 -7.39 7.99 3.42
#